data_AF-A0A4V1T1H7-F1
#
_entry.id   AF-A0A4V1T1H7-F1
#
_cell.length_a   1.000
_cell.length_b   1.000
_cell.length_c   1.000
_cell.angle_alpha   90.00
_cell.angle_beta   90.00
_cell.angle_gamma   90.00
#
_symmetry.space_group_name_H-M   'P 1'
#
loop_
_entity.id
_entity.type
_entity.pdbx_description
1 polymer ?
#
loop_
_entity_poly.entity_id
_entity_poly.type
_entity_poly.pdbx_seq_one_letter_code
_entity_poly.pdbx_strand_id
1 'polypeptide(L)'
;MYKLLLFFFFMNASFITQKPVVKKALPVLQTDSSAIQIRKFSSSALNEYRQQRDFKYEDHPGEAESMWDQFWRWFWYQVDNLMSGKVTGNLVNLLFILLGASALVFLILKLLGMDMMQIFTGKNSTPEIPYHENLENIHEISFDAEIEKAISNHNFRLAVRLLYLNLLKKLSDAGAIKW
;
A
#
# COMPACT_ATOMS: atom_id res chain seq x y z
N MET A 1 8.28 23.04 -57.23
CA MET A 1 7.22 24.06 -57.05
C MET A 1 6.81 24.29 -55.58
N TYR A 2 7.49 23.69 -54.61
CA TYR A 2 7.23 23.82 -53.16
C TYR A 2 8.13 24.88 -52.47
N LYS A 3 9.17 25.36 -53.15
CA LYS A 3 10.08 26.42 -52.66
C LYS A 3 9.43 27.82 -52.63
N LEU A 4 8.35 28.04 -53.39
CA LEU A 4 7.65 29.34 -53.41
C LEU A 4 6.60 29.45 -52.28
N LEU A 5 6.12 28.32 -51.74
CA LEU A 5 5.07 28.27 -50.72
C LEU A 5 5.64 28.45 -49.29
N LEU A 6 6.91 28.11 -49.07
CA LEU A 6 7.62 28.36 -47.80
C LEU A 6 8.05 29.83 -47.62
N PHE A 7 8.12 30.62 -48.69
CA PHE A 7 8.50 32.04 -48.62
C PHE A 7 7.33 32.92 -48.14
N PHE A 8 6.08 32.53 -48.45
CA PHE A 8 4.90 33.30 -48.07
C PHE A 8 4.50 33.15 -46.59
N PHE A 9 4.96 32.08 -45.93
CA PHE A 9 4.71 31.85 -44.49
C PHE A 9 5.59 32.73 -43.58
N PHE A 10 6.71 33.24 -44.08
CA PHE A 10 7.63 34.08 -43.28
C PHE A 10 7.34 35.60 -43.38
N MET A 11 6.39 36.02 -44.22
CA MET A 11 6.13 37.45 -44.49
C MET A 11 4.98 38.06 -43.65
N ASN A 12 4.44 37.32 -42.67
CA ASN A 12 3.51 37.83 -41.67
C ASN A 12 4.18 37.94 -40.29
N ALA A 13 5.39 38.51 -40.26
CA ALA A 13 5.93 39.06 -39.02
C ALA A 13 5.20 40.38 -38.75
N SER A 14 4.05 40.29 -38.07
CA SER A 14 3.38 41.47 -37.53
C SER A 14 4.35 42.21 -36.63
N PHE A 15 4.75 43.41 -37.04
CA PHE A 15 5.42 44.36 -36.16
C PHE A 15 4.47 44.68 -35.01
N ILE A 16 4.70 44.06 -33.85
CA ILE A 16 4.04 44.47 -32.61
C ILE A 16 4.67 45.82 -32.23
N THR A 17 4.01 46.91 -32.62
CA THR A 17 4.35 48.23 -32.10
C THR A 17 3.93 48.24 -30.63
N GLN A 18 4.90 48.10 -29.73
CA GLN A 18 4.65 48.34 -28.31
C GLN A 18 4.23 49.81 -28.15
N LYS A 19 2.96 50.05 -27.85
CA LYS A 19 2.50 51.38 -27.45
C LYS A 19 3.31 51.80 -26.23
N PRO A 20 3.93 53.00 -26.22
CA PRO A 20 4.71 53.43 -25.06
C PRO A 20 3.78 53.46 -23.84
N VAL A 21 4.21 52.81 -22.75
CA VAL A 21 3.51 52.87 -21.47
C VAL A 21 3.59 54.32 -20.98
N VAL A 22 2.50 55.06 -21.18
CA VAL A 22 2.33 56.37 -20.54
C VAL A 22 2.25 56.11 -19.05
N LYS A 23 3.37 56.33 -18.34
CA LYS A 23 3.38 56.35 -16.88
C LYS A 23 2.48 57.49 -16.44
N LYS A 24 1.24 57.16 -16.08
CA LYS A 24 0.29 58.12 -15.51
C LYS A 24 0.95 58.70 -14.26
N ALA A 25 1.21 60.00 -14.26
CA ALA A 25 1.77 60.68 -13.10
C ALA A 25 0.87 60.40 -11.89
N LEU A 26 1.49 59.95 -10.79
CA LEU A 26 0.78 59.64 -9.56
C LEU A 26 0.05 60.92 -9.09
N PRO A 27 -1.24 60.84 -8.73
CA PRO A 27 -1.92 61.99 -8.16
C PRO A 27 -1.21 62.42 -6.87
N VAL A 28 -1.00 63.72 -6.69
CA VAL A 28 -0.43 64.26 -5.45
C VAL A 28 -1.45 63.99 -4.33
N LEU A 29 -1.14 63.03 -3.48
CA LEU A 29 -1.98 62.69 -2.32
C LEU A 29 -1.89 63.85 -1.33
N GLN A 30 -3.03 64.44 -0.96
CA GLN A 30 -3.08 65.41 0.12
C GLN A 30 -2.95 64.66 1.44
N THR A 31 -1.87 64.93 2.17
CA THR A 31 -1.59 64.29 3.46
C THR A 31 -2.53 64.88 4.51
N ASP A 32 -3.36 64.02 5.10
CA ASP A 32 -4.20 64.39 6.23
C ASP A 32 -3.33 64.95 7.36
N SER A 33 -3.58 66.21 7.73
CA SER A 33 -2.86 66.93 8.79
C SER A 33 -3.65 66.96 10.10
N SER A 34 -4.69 66.12 10.23
CA SER A 34 -5.48 66.00 11.45
C SER A 34 -4.60 65.53 12.61
N ALA A 35 -4.72 66.21 13.75
CA ALA A 35 -4.00 65.82 14.96
C ALA A 35 -4.60 64.53 15.51
N ILE A 36 -3.89 63.41 15.31
CA ILE A 36 -4.34 62.10 15.76
C ILE A 36 -4.20 62.03 17.29
N GLN A 37 -5.33 61.99 17.98
CA GLN A 37 -5.36 61.66 19.41
C GLN A 37 -5.28 60.14 19.57
N ILE A 38 -4.12 59.65 19.97
CA ILE A 38 -3.89 58.23 20.22
C ILE A 38 -4.62 57.85 21.51
N ARG A 39 -5.77 57.19 21.39
CA ARG A 39 -6.50 56.60 22.52
C ARG A 39 -5.67 55.46 23.10
N LYS A 40 -5.38 55.53 24.40
CA LYS A 40 -4.70 54.45 25.14
C LYS A 40 -5.73 53.60 25.85
N PHE A 41 -5.53 52.29 25.84
CA PHE A 41 -6.35 51.37 26.62
C PHE A 41 -6.02 51.47 28.11
N SER A 42 -7.02 51.34 28.98
CA SER A 42 -6.78 51.25 30.42
C SER A 42 -6.15 49.91 30.76
N SER A 43 -5.08 49.94 31.54
CA SER A 43 -4.35 48.73 31.95
C SER A 43 -5.20 47.79 32.81
N SER A 44 -6.14 48.34 33.60
CA SER A 44 -7.05 47.53 34.42
C SER A 44 -8.03 46.72 33.58
N ALA A 45 -8.68 47.34 32.59
CA ALA A 45 -9.64 46.65 31.71
C ALA A 45 -8.92 45.58 30.88
N LEU A 46 -7.71 45.87 30.37
CA LEU A 46 -6.92 44.87 29.65
C LEU A 46 -6.54 43.65 30.51
N ASN A 47 -6.31 43.84 31.81
CA ASN A 47 -6.02 42.72 32.71
C ASN A 47 -7.28 41.91 33.03
N GLU A 48 -8.43 42.55 33.16
CA GLU A 48 -9.72 41.88 33.34
C GLU A 48 -10.05 40.97 32.14
N TYR A 49 -9.95 41.52 30.91
CA TYR A 49 -10.22 40.73 29.69
C TYR A 49 -9.21 39.59 29.50
N ARG A 50 -7.94 39.75 29.90
CA ARG A 50 -6.94 38.66 29.83
C ARG A 50 -7.27 37.46 30.71
N GLN A 51 -8.02 37.65 31.78
CA GLN A 51 -8.40 36.57 32.69
C GLN A 51 -9.64 35.80 32.20
N GLN A 52 -10.45 36.41 31.34
CA GLN A 52 -11.65 35.80 30.80
C GLN A 52 -11.32 34.69 29.81
N ARG A 53 -11.98 33.55 29.94
CA ARG A 53 -11.74 32.34 29.12
C ARG A 53 -12.05 32.59 27.64
N ASP A 54 -13.03 33.41 27.34
CA ASP A 54 -13.49 33.71 25.97
C ASP A 54 -12.46 34.50 25.15
N PHE A 55 -11.47 35.12 25.83
CA PHE A 55 -10.39 35.89 25.22
C PHE A 55 -9.04 35.16 25.26
N LYS A 56 -9.03 33.87 25.65
CA LYS A 56 -7.86 32.99 25.54
C LYS A 56 -7.86 32.31 24.19
N TYR A 57 -7.38 33.03 23.18
CA TYR A 57 -7.10 32.50 21.84
C TYR A 57 -5.77 31.73 21.84
N GLU A 58 -5.68 30.68 22.66
CA GLU A 58 -4.73 29.63 22.37
C GLU A 58 -5.36 28.82 21.23
N ASP A 59 -4.67 28.75 20.09
CA ASP A 59 -5.05 27.92 18.93
C ASP A 59 -4.95 26.44 19.34
N HIS A 60 -5.91 26.00 20.15
CA HIS A 60 -5.90 24.77 20.92
C HIS A 60 -4.67 24.71 21.86
N PRO A 61 -4.81 24.54 23.18
CA PRO A 61 -3.74 23.90 23.91
C PRO A 61 -3.60 22.53 23.25
N GLY A 62 -2.62 22.38 22.35
CA GLY A 62 -2.35 21.14 21.66
C GLY A 62 -2.36 20.07 22.73
N GLU A 63 -3.33 19.16 22.64
CA GLU A 63 -3.37 17.98 23.50
C GLU A 63 -1.94 17.47 23.52
N ALA A 64 -1.32 17.45 24.71
CA ALA A 64 0.12 17.26 24.85
C ALA A 64 0.51 16.10 23.96
N GLU A 65 1.16 16.40 22.83
CA GLU A 65 1.20 15.46 21.72
C GLU A 65 1.80 14.18 22.26
N SER A 66 1.04 13.09 22.20
CA SER A 66 1.53 11.83 22.73
C SER A 66 2.86 11.54 22.04
N MET A 67 3.79 10.90 22.75
CA MET A 67 5.03 10.42 22.11
C MET A 67 4.70 9.57 20.87
N TRP A 68 3.50 8.97 20.84
CA TRP A 68 2.92 8.27 19.69
C TRP A 68 2.57 9.19 18.50
N ASP A 69 1.96 10.34 18.74
CA ASP A 69 1.56 11.29 17.69
C ASP A 69 2.78 12.01 17.11
N GLN A 70 3.76 12.30 17.97
CA GLN A 70 5.06 12.84 17.55
C GLN A 70 5.83 11.84 16.67
N PHE A 71 5.80 10.54 17.04
CA PHE A 71 6.41 9.47 16.26
C PHE A 71 5.79 9.36 14.86
N TRP A 72 4.47 9.25 14.75
CA TRP A 72 3.82 9.08 13.45
C TRP A 72 3.99 10.29 12.54
N ARG A 73 3.97 11.49 13.10
CA ARG A 73 4.24 12.72 12.34
C ARG A 73 5.65 12.74 11.79
N TRP A 74 6.65 12.41 12.61
CA TRP A 74 8.03 12.28 12.16
C TRP A 74 8.16 11.21 11.06
N PHE A 75 7.53 10.04 11.25
CA PHE A 75 7.56 8.95 10.29
C PHE A 75 7.01 9.38 8.92
N TRP A 76 5.82 9.98 8.90
CA TRP A 76 5.20 10.46 7.65
C TRP A 76 6.00 11.59 6.99
N TYR A 77 6.62 12.47 7.77
CA TYR A 77 7.52 13.48 7.24
C TYR A 77 8.74 12.87 6.54
N GLN A 78 9.33 11.81 7.10
CA GLN A 78 10.44 11.10 6.44
C GLN A 78 9.97 10.41 5.14
N VAL A 79 8.79 9.78 5.17
CA VAL A 79 8.21 9.15 3.98
C VAL A 79 7.94 10.17 2.87
N ASP A 80 7.33 11.31 3.20
CA ASP A 80 7.03 12.37 2.24
C ASP A 80 8.29 13.03 1.67
N ASN A 81 9.29 13.30 2.51
CA ASN A 81 10.57 13.85 2.07
C ASN A 81 11.33 12.88 1.14
N LEU A 82 11.25 11.57 1.40
CA LEU A 82 11.80 10.55 0.51
C LEU A 82 11.05 10.48 -0.82
N MET A 83 9.71 10.56 -0.80
CA MET A 83 8.90 10.52 -2.03
C MET A 83 8.97 11.81 -2.86
N SER A 84 9.12 12.98 -2.22
CA SER A 84 9.09 14.30 -2.86
C SER A 84 10.45 14.81 -3.35
N GLY A 85 11.55 14.13 -2.98
CA GLY A 85 12.91 14.43 -3.41
C GLY A 85 13.08 14.34 -4.94
N LYS A 86 13.01 15.50 -5.61
CA LYS A 86 13.41 15.62 -7.02
C LYS A 86 14.92 15.35 -7.13
N VAL A 87 15.32 14.65 -8.19
CA VAL A 87 16.68 14.60 -8.80
C VAL A 87 17.50 13.30 -8.68
N THR A 88 17.07 12.25 -7.97
CA THR A 88 17.64 10.88 -8.20
C THR A 88 16.60 9.76 -7.99
N GLY A 89 15.33 10.16 -8.03
CA GLY A 89 14.24 9.52 -7.30
C GLY A 89 13.64 8.24 -7.88
N ASN A 90 14.03 7.76 -9.06
CA ASN A 90 13.30 6.60 -9.60
C ASN A 90 13.70 5.27 -8.95
N LEU A 91 15.00 5.07 -8.69
CA LEU A 91 15.50 3.78 -8.20
C LEU A 91 15.33 3.65 -6.67
N VAL A 92 15.61 4.73 -5.94
CA VAL A 92 15.41 4.76 -4.47
C VAL A 92 13.92 4.70 -4.12
N ASN A 93 13.04 5.45 -4.82
CA ASN A 93 11.59 5.35 -4.56
C ASN A 93 11.06 3.97 -4.96
N LEU A 94 11.52 3.39 -6.08
CA LEU A 94 11.14 2.04 -6.45
C LEU A 94 11.58 1.01 -5.41
N LEU A 95 12.80 1.13 -4.87
CA LEU A 95 13.29 0.25 -3.80
C LEU A 95 12.45 0.36 -2.54
N PHE A 96 12.08 1.57 -2.10
CA PHE A 96 11.22 1.74 -0.92
C PHE A 96 9.81 1.23 -1.13
N ILE A 97 9.20 1.47 -2.29
CA ILE A 97 7.89 0.93 -2.65
C ILE A 97 7.94 -0.60 -2.68
N LEU A 98 8.97 -1.18 -3.30
CA LEU A 98 9.16 -2.62 -3.40
C LEU A 98 9.44 -3.24 -2.02
N LEU A 99 10.17 -2.55 -1.16
CA LEU A 99 10.44 -2.99 0.21
C LEU A 99 9.18 -2.91 1.08
N GLY A 100 8.37 -1.85 0.97
CA GLY A 100 7.09 -1.74 1.64
C GLY A 100 6.08 -2.79 1.16
N ALA A 101 5.96 -2.98 -0.15
CA ALA A 101 5.09 -4.01 -0.74
C ALA A 101 5.55 -5.42 -0.35
N SER A 102 6.86 -5.70 -0.37
CA SER A 102 7.38 -7.01 0.04
C SER A 102 7.19 -7.26 1.53
N ALA A 103 7.35 -6.25 2.40
CA ALA A 103 7.04 -6.36 3.82
C ALA A 103 5.55 -6.64 4.08
N LEU A 104 4.65 -6.00 3.34
CA LEU A 104 3.20 -6.25 3.45
C LEU A 104 2.84 -7.67 3.00
N VAL A 105 3.37 -8.11 1.85
CA VAL A 105 3.21 -9.49 1.36
C VAL A 105 3.78 -10.50 2.36
N PHE A 106 4.96 -10.22 2.93
CA PHE A 106 5.56 -11.04 3.97
C PHE A 106 4.67 -11.17 5.21
N LEU A 107 4.08 -10.07 5.67
CA LEU A 107 3.15 -10.06 6.80
C LEU A 107 1.92 -10.93 6.52
N ILE A 108 1.31 -10.78 5.33
CA ILE A 108 0.15 -11.57 4.92
C ILE A 108 0.50 -13.06 4.88
N LEU A 109 1.61 -13.44 4.25
CA LEU A 109 2.04 -14.84 4.16
C LEU A 109 2.36 -15.43 5.55
N LYS A 110 2.97 -14.63 6.43
CA LYS A 110 3.24 -15.04 7.80
C LYS A 110 1.97 -15.22 8.63
N LEU A 111 0.95 -14.38 8.42
CA LEU A 111 -0.37 -14.55 9.05
C LEU A 111 -1.12 -15.78 8.52
N LEU A 112 -0.92 -16.13 7.25
CA LEU A 112 -1.46 -17.34 6.63
C LEU A 112 -0.68 -18.61 7.04
N GLY A 113 0.36 -18.50 7.87
CA GLY A 113 1.18 -19.63 8.31
C GLY A 113 1.99 -20.28 7.17
N MET A 114 2.18 -19.58 6.05
CA MET A 114 2.96 -20.05 4.92
C MET A 114 4.40 -19.58 5.06
N ASP A 115 5.34 -20.52 5.17
CA ASP A 115 6.76 -20.17 5.21
C ASP A 115 7.20 -19.64 3.84
N MET A 116 7.77 -18.43 3.81
CA MET A 116 8.34 -17.83 2.59
C MET A 116 9.33 -18.78 1.89
N MET A 117 10.06 -19.58 2.67
CA MET A 117 11.01 -20.56 2.17
C MET A 117 10.33 -21.67 1.34
N GLN A 118 9.08 -22.06 1.65
CA GLN A 118 8.33 -23.03 0.85
C GLN A 118 7.96 -22.49 -0.53
N ILE A 119 7.74 -21.18 -0.67
CA ILE A 119 7.38 -20.54 -1.94
C ILE A 119 8.63 -20.33 -2.83
N PHE A 120 9.75 -19.88 -2.26
CA PHE A 120 10.99 -19.62 -3.02
C PHE A 120 11.81 -20.87 -3.34
N THR A 121 11.79 -21.89 -2.48
CA THR A 121 12.56 -23.12 -2.71
C THR A 121 11.86 -24.06 -3.71
N GLY A 122 10.64 -23.76 -4.16
CA GLY A 122 9.89 -24.67 -5.05
C GLY A 122 9.72 -26.06 -4.45
N LYS A 123 9.93 -26.19 -3.13
CA LYS A 123 9.59 -27.41 -2.41
C LYS A 123 8.09 -27.31 -2.24
N ASN A 124 7.40 -27.77 -3.28
CA ASN A 124 6.06 -28.29 -3.18
C ASN A 124 6.08 -29.06 -1.87
N SER A 125 5.46 -28.49 -0.84
CA SER A 125 5.08 -29.27 0.31
C SER A 125 3.95 -30.11 -0.22
N THR A 126 4.32 -31.11 -1.04
CA THR A 126 3.64 -32.38 -1.09
C THR A 126 3.39 -32.62 0.38
N PRO A 127 2.13 -32.60 0.83
CA PRO A 127 1.86 -33.00 2.18
C PRO A 127 2.63 -34.30 2.32
N GLU A 128 3.59 -34.36 3.24
CA GLU A 128 4.04 -35.64 3.75
C GLU A 128 2.80 -36.18 4.43
N ILE A 129 1.86 -36.69 3.60
CA ILE A 129 0.89 -37.68 3.99
C ILE A 129 1.83 -38.72 4.57
N PRO A 130 1.79 -38.97 5.89
CA PRO A 130 2.56 -40.03 6.46
C PRO A 130 2.07 -41.27 5.73
N TYR A 131 2.86 -41.71 4.75
CA TYR A 131 2.65 -42.98 4.11
C TYR A 131 3.10 -43.95 5.19
N HIS A 132 2.20 -44.19 6.14
CA HIS A 132 2.32 -45.32 7.04
C HIS A 132 2.27 -46.53 6.11
N GLU A 133 3.45 -46.97 5.70
CA GLU A 133 3.71 -48.34 5.35
C GLU A 133 3.47 -49.19 6.61
N ASN A 134 2.21 -49.32 7.03
CA ASN A 134 1.79 -50.49 7.77
C ASN A 134 1.63 -51.61 6.74
N LEU A 135 2.76 -52.03 6.16
CA LEU A 135 2.88 -53.20 5.29
C LEU A 135 2.83 -54.52 6.09
N GLU A 136 2.59 -54.48 7.40
CA GLU A 136 2.66 -55.65 8.27
C GLU A 136 1.36 -56.47 8.39
N ASN A 137 0.22 -56.05 7.85
CA ASN A 137 -1.00 -56.87 7.98
C ASN A 137 -2.00 -56.77 6.80
N ILE A 138 -1.52 -57.02 5.58
CA ILE A 138 -2.31 -56.99 4.34
C ILE A 138 -3.40 -58.09 4.29
N HIS A 139 -3.45 -59.00 5.28
CA HIS A 139 -4.41 -60.11 5.33
C HIS A 139 -5.65 -59.84 6.21
N GLU A 140 -5.65 -58.82 7.07
CA GLU A 140 -6.79 -58.47 7.95
C GLU A 140 -7.42 -57.10 7.66
N ILE A 141 -6.96 -56.41 6.62
CA ILE A 141 -7.50 -55.09 6.26
C ILE A 141 -8.87 -55.23 5.60
N SER A 142 -9.89 -54.60 6.19
CA SER A 142 -11.18 -54.37 5.53
C SER A 142 -11.03 -53.22 4.53
N PHE A 143 -10.97 -53.54 3.24
CA PHE A 143 -10.84 -52.56 2.15
C PHE A 143 -11.89 -51.44 2.27
N ASP A 144 -13.11 -51.77 2.65
CA ASP A 144 -14.19 -50.80 2.80
C ASP A 144 -13.89 -49.76 3.89
N ALA A 145 -13.35 -50.16 5.04
CA ALA A 145 -13.00 -49.25 6.12
C ALA A 145 -11.81 -48.34 5.78
N GLU A 146 -10.81 -48.85 5.07
CA GLU A 146 -9.68 -48.03 4.63
C GLU A 146 -10.05 -47.05 3.52
N ILE A 147 -10.96 -47.43 2.63
CA ILE A 147 -11.51 -46.52 1.61
C ILE A 147 -12.28 -45.39 2.31
N GLU A 148 -13.13 -45.70 3.28
CA GLU A 148 -13.88 -44.69 4.04
C GLU A 148 -12.94 -43.75 4.81
N LYS A 149 -11.91 -44.30 5.46
CA LYS A 149 -10.86 -43.51 6.14
C LYS A 149 -10.06 -42.64 5.16
N ALA A 150 -9.77 -43.13 3.97
CA ALA A 150 -9.08 -42.34 2.94
C ALA A 150 -9.97 -41.19 2.43
N ILE A 151 -11.27 -41.42 2.28
CA ILE A 151 -12.26 -40.39 1.90
C ILE A 151 -12.42 -39.35 3.03
N SER A 152 -12.53 -39.78 4.28
CA SER A 152 -12.67 -38.90 5.44
C SER A 152 -11.44 -38.00 5.62
N ASN A 153 -10.25 -38.51 5.31
CA ASN A 153 -8.99 -37.75 5.34
C ASN A 153 -8.71 -36.97 4.04
N HIS A 154 -9.69 -36.87 3.13
CA HIS A 154 -9.58 -36.20 1.82
C HIS A 154 -8.42 -36.69 0.94
N ASN A 155 -7.94 -37.91 1.19
CA ASN A 155 -6.89 -38.55 0.40
C ASN A 155 -7.52 -39.39 -0.73
N PHE A 156 -8.09 -38.69 -1.71
CA PHE A 156 -8.81 -39.31 -2.83
C PHE A 156 -7.90 -40.21 -3.68
N ARG A 157 -6.61 -39.88 -3.79
CA ARG A 157 -5.63 -40.71 -4.53
C ARG A 157 -5.50 -42.10 -3.90
N LEU A 158 -5.42 -42.17 -2.57
CA LEU A 158 -5.37 -43.44 -1.85
C LEU A 158 -6.69 -44.20 -1.97
N ALA A 159 -7.83 -43.51 -1.82
CA ALA A 159 -9.16 -44.12 -1.95
C ALA A 159 -9.36 -44.81 -3.32
N VAL A 160 -8.99 -44.13 -4.42
CA VAL A 160 -9.07 -44.70 -5.78
C VAL A 160 -8.16 -45.92 -5.93
N ARG A 161 -6.94 -45.86 -5.40
CA ARG A 161 -6.00 -47.01 -5.43
C ARG A 161 -6.56 -48.21 -4.67
N LEU A 162 -7.10 -48.01 -3.47
CA LEU A 162 -7.68 -49.08 -2.66
C LEU A 162 -8.92 -49.69 -3.31
N LEU A 163 -9.78 -48.85 -3.90
CA LEU A 163 -10.94 -49.31 -4.67
C LEU A 163 -10.52 -50.19 -5.85
N TYR A 164 -9.50 -49.76 -6.59
CA TYR A 164 -8.97 -50.54 -7.71
C TYR A 164 -8.47 -51.92 -7.26
N LEU A 165 -7.69 -51.99 -6.18
CA LEU A 165 -7.21 -53.26 -5.63
C LEU A 165 -8.34 -54.17 -5.13
N ASN A 166 -9.38 -53.60 -4.51
CA ASN A 166 -10.56 -54.35 -4.09
C ASN A 166 -11.30 -54.98 -5.28
N LEU A 167 -11.45 -54.25 -6.39
CA LEU A 167 -12.07 -54.76 -7.61
C LEU A 167 -11.27 -55.91 -8.22
N LEU A 168 -9.94 -55.79 -8.28
CA LEU A 168 -9.07 -56.84 -8.80
C LEU A 168 -9.15 -58.11 -7.97
N LYS A 169 -9.15 -57.97 -6.64
CA LYS A 169 -9.36 -59.10 -5.73
C LYS A 169 -10.70 -59.78 -6.02
N LYS A 170 -11.79 -59.03 -6.08
CA LYS A 170 -13.13 -59.57 -6.38
C LYS A 170 -13.21 -60.27 -7.74
N LEU A 171 -12.57 -59.72 -8.76
CA LEU A 171 -12.54 -60.31 -10.10
C LEU A 171 -11.67 -61.58 -10.17
N SER A 172 -10.55 -61.60 -9.45
CA SER A 172 -9.68 -62.76 -9.31
C SER A 172 -10.39 -63.88 -8.54
N ASP A 173 -11.03 -63.55 -7.42
CA ASP A 173 -11.81 -64.48 -6.59
C ASP A 173 -13.00 -65.05 -7.38
N ALA A 174 -13.61 -64.26 -8.27
CA ALA A 174 -14.65 -64.71 -9.19
C ALA A 174 -14.12 -65.51 -10.40
N GLY A 175 -12.81 -65.71 -10.52
CA GLY A 175 -12.18 -66.42 -11.63
C GLY A 175 -12.26 -65.73 -12.98
N ALA A 176 -12.68 -64.46 -13.02
CA ALA A 176 -12.84 -63.68 -14.25
C ALA A 176 -11.48 -63.27 -14.84
N ILE A 177 -10.45 -63.14 -13.99
CA ILE A 177 -9.09 -62.78 -14.39
C ILE A 177 -8.07 -63.61 -13.60
N LYS A 178 -6.91 -63.86 -14.22
CA LYS A 178 -5.68 -64.24 -13.50
C LYS A 178 -4.77 -63.02 -13.47
N TRP A 179 -4.45 -62.60 -12.26
CA TRP A 179 -3.60 -61.46 -11.93
C TRP A 179 -2.34 -62.00 -11.26
#